data_AF-A0A6N8YUL6-F1
#
_entry.id   AF-A0A6N8YUL6-F1
#
_cell.length_a   1.000
_cell.length_b   1.000
_cell.length_c   1.000
_cell.angle_alpha   90.00
_cell.angle_beta   90.00
_cell.angle_gamma   90.00
#
_symmetry.space_group_name_H-M   'P 1'
#
loop_
_entity.id
_entity.type
_entity.pdbx_description
1 polymer ?
#
loop_
_entity_poly.entity_id
_entity_poly.type
_entity_poly.pdbx_seq_one_letter_code
_entity_poly.pdbx_strand_id
1 'polypeptide(L)'
;MFVIAAIAALIAGGFFYYRAYREARMWREVHVVWGAAQKEKAVAIHHELTQRGIRAQLKTTSAFDITRSMPQSHASIRVHRDDFTRAAQIVLSFTRG
;
A
#
# COMPACT_ATOMS: atom_id res chain seq x y z
N MET A 1 38.93 20.16 5.38
CA MET A 1 37.64 19.87 6.05
C MET A 1 36.55 19.28 5.13
N PHE A 2 36.81 19.02 3.84
CA PHE A 2 35.78 18.50 2.91
C PHE A 2 35.56 16.98 2.97
N VAL A 3 36.55 16.20 3.43
CA VAL A 3 36.46 14.73 3.52
C VAL A 3 35.44 14.28 4.57
N ILE A 4 35.32 15.01 5.68
CA ILE A 4 34.38 14.70 6.77
C ILE A 4 32.92 14.92 6.31
N ALA A 5 32.68 15.96 5.50
CA ALA A 5 31.35 16.25 4.97
C ALA A 5 30.86 15.18 3.97
N ALA A 6 31.76 14.63 3.15
CA ALA A 6 31.43 13.57 2.20
C ALA A 6 31.08 12.25 2.90
N ILE A 7 31.80 11.90 3.98
CA ILE A 7 31.52 10.72 4.80
C ILE A 7 30.17 10.87 5.52
N ALA A 8 29.88 12.06 6.07
CA ALA A 8 28.59 12.34 6.70
C ALA A 8 27.40 12.23 5.72
N ALA A 9 27.57 12.69 4.47
CA ALA A 9 26.54 12.57 3.44
C ALA A 9 26.29 11.12 3.00
N LEU A 10 27.33 10.30 2.90
CA LEU A 10 27.23 8.87 2.60
C LEU A 10 26.54 8.09 3.73
N ILE A 11 26.88 8.37 4.99
CA ILE A 11 26.26 7.74 6.15
C ILE A 11 24.79 8.18 6.28
N ALA A 12 24.50 9.46 6.10
CA ALA A 12 23.14 9.98 6.13
C ALA A 12 22.29 9.36 5.01
N GLY A 13 22.80 9.37 3.76
CA GLY A 13 22.13 8.75 2.62
C GLY A 13 21.87 7.26 2.82
N GLY A 14 22.85 6.52 3.34
CA GLY A 14 22.71 5.11 3.69
C GLY A 14 21.68 4.86 4.80
N PHE A 15 21.63 5.72 5.83
CA PHE A 15 20.66 5.64 6.91
C PHE A 15 19.23 5.94 6.44
N PHE A 16 19.05 6.96 5.60
CA PHE A 16 17.76 7.26 4.98
C PHE A 16 17.30 6.14 4.06
N TYR A 17 18.20 5.57 3.25
CA TYR A 17 17.89 4.47 2.36
C TYR A 17 17.50 3.22 3.14
N TYR A 18 18.26 2.88 4.19
CA TYR A 18 17.95 1.76 5.07
C TYR A 18 16.61 1.93 5.78
N ARG A 19 16.32 3.14 6.28
CA ARG A 19 15.03 3.46 6.92
C ARG A 19 13.86 3.32 5.94
N ALA A 20 13.99 3.86 4.73
CA ALA A 20 12.99 3.74 3.68
C ALA A 20 12.76 2.27 3.27
N TYR A 21 13.83 1.48 3.17
CA TYR A 21 13.74 0.04 2.88
C TYR A 21 13.03 -0.75 3.99
N ARG A 22 13.32 -0.39 5.25
CA ARG A 22 12.69 -1.00 6.42
C ARG A 22 11.21 -0.66 6.46
N GLU A 23 10.85 0.58 6.16
CA GLU A 23 9.48 1.06 6.09
C GLU A 23 8.69 0.38 4.96
N ALA A 24 9.29 0.20 3.78
CA ALA A 24 8.66 -0.54 2.68
C ALA A 24 8.30 -1.99 3.06
N ARG A 25 9.14 -2.68 3.86
CA ARG A 25 8.84 -4.04 4.37
C ARG A 25 7.74 -4.07 5.42
N MET A 26 7.38 -2.93 6.01
CA MET A 26 6.31 -2.84 6.99
C MET A 26 4.93 -2.74 6.32
N TRP A 27 4.83 -2.50 5.02
CA TRP A 27 3.54 -2.49 4.32
C TRP A 27 3.23 -3.86 3.73
N ARG A 28 2.07 -4.42 4.10
CA ARG A 28 1.60 -5.73 3.61
C ARG A 28 0.30 -5.57 2.85
N GLU A 29 0.20 -6.27 1.73
CA GLU A 29 -1.04 -6.32 0.94
C GLU A 29 -2.08 -7.18 1.66
N VAL A 30 -3.27 -6.63 1.87
CA VAL A 30 -4.36 -7.29 2.62
C VAL A 30 -5.58 -7.57 1.75
N HIS A 31 -5.77 -6.79 0.68
CA HIS A 31 -6.89 -6.96 -0.24
C HIS A 31 -6.48 -6.54 -1.65
N VAL A 32 -6.93 -7.32 -2.64
CA VAL A 32 -6.68 -7.09 -4.06
C VAL A 32 -7.96 -7.37 -4.81
N VAL A 33 -8.36 -6.45 -5.69
CA VAL A 33 -9.53 -6.58 -6.55
C VAL A 33 -9.20 -6.26 -8.00
N TRP A 34 -9.90 -6.94 -8.89
CA TRP A 34 -9.76 -6.83 -10.33
C TRP A 34 -11.09 -6.42 -10.96
N GLY A 35 -11.04 -5.45 -11.86
CA GLY A 35 -12.21 -4.94 -12.57
C GLY A 35 -12.77 -3.64 -12.00
N ALA A 36 -13.33 -2.81 -12.87
CA ALA A 36 -13.82 -1.47 -12.54
C ALA A 36 -14.91 -1.48 -11.45
N ALA A 37 -15.83 -2.45 -11.50
CA ALA A 37 -16.92 -2.57 -10.52
C ALA A 37 -16.45 -2.92 -9.10
N GLN A 38 -15.29 -3.56 -8.95
CA GLN A 38 -14.76 -3.93 -7.64
C GLN A 38 -13.88 -2.83 -7.02
N LYS A 39 -13.49 -1.82 -7.82
CA LYS A 39 -12.71 -0.67 -7.34
C LYS A 39 -13.44 0.10 -6.24
N GLU A 40 -14.75 0.28 -6.37
CA GLU A 40 -15.57 0.95 -5.35
C GLU A 40 -15.54 0.21 -4.01
N LYS A 41 -15.56 -1.12 -4.04
CA LYS A 41 -15.41 -1.94 -2.81
C LYS A 41 -14.05 -1.71 -2.14
N ALA A 42 -12.97 -1.65 -2.92
CA ALA A 42 -11.64 -1.36 -2.36
C ALA A 42 -11.56 0.06 -1.76
N VAL A 43 -12.22 1.05 -2.35
CA VAL A 43 -12.31 2.40 -1.79
C VAL A 43 -13.11 2.39 -0.49
N ALA A 44 -14.24 1.70 -0.43
CA ALA A 44 -15.06 1.59 0.78
C ALA A 44 -14.29 0.92 1.93
N ILE A 45 -13.59 -0.18 1.64
CA ILE A 45 -12.74 -0.88 2.62
C ILE A 45 -11.62 0.04 3.12
N HIS A 46 -10.95 0.77 2.21
CA HIS A 46 -9.89 1.71 2.59
C HIS A 46 -10.40 2.84 3.48
N HIS A 47 -11.59 3.38 3.18
CA HIS A 47 -12.24 4.39 4.00
C HIS A 47 -12.54 3.88 5.42
N GLU A 48 -13.10 2.68 5.54
CA GLU A 48 -13.38 2.04 6.84
C GLU A 48 -12.10 1.84 7.66
N LEU A 49 -11.02 1.36 7.03
CA LEU A 49 -9.72 1.21 7.69
C LEU A 49 -9.20 2.57 8.20
N THR A 50 -9.33 3.61 7.38
CA THR A 50 -8.90 4.97 7.75
C THR A 50 -9.71 5.52 8.92
N GLN A 51 -11.04 5.34 8.92
CA GLN A 51 -11.91 5.76 10.02
C GLN A 51 -11.57 5.09 11.35
N ARG A 52 -11.08 3.85 11.30
CA ARG A 52 -10.63 3.10 12.49
C ARG A 52 -9.18 3.40 12.90
N GLY A 53 -8.55 4.39 12.27
CA GLY A 53 -7.17 4.78 12.55
C GLY A 53 -6.12 3.77 12.09
N ILE A 54 -6.48 2.86 11.17
CA ILE A 54 -5.55 1.87 10.61
C ILE A 54 -4.72 2.54 9.51
N ARG A 55 -3.41 2.37 9.57
CA ARG A 55 -2.49 2.84 8.54
C ARG A 55 -2.65 2.01 7.27
N ALA A 56 -3.45 2.53 6.34
CA ALA A 56 -3.76 1.88 5.07
C ALA A 56 -3.43 2.77 3.86
N GLN A 57 -2.86 2.16 2.83
CA GLN A 57 -2.58 2.76 1.52
C GLN A 57 -3.45 2.07 0.47
N LEU A 58 -4.20 2.86 -0.30
CA LEU A 58 -4.90 2.39 -1.49
C LEU A 58 -4.01 2.61 -2.72
N LYS A 59 -3.71 1.54 -3.44
CA LYS A 59 -3.01 1.57 -4.71
C LYS A 59 -3.96 1.19 -5.83
N THR A 60 -4.36 2.17 -6.61
CA THR A 60 -5.11 1.95 -7.85
C THR A 60 -4.18 2.02 -9.05
N THR A 61 -4.26 1.01 -9.91
CA THR A 61 -3.53 0.94 -11.17
C THR A 61 -4.55 0.73 -12.27
N SER A 62 -4.65 1.69 -13.17
CA SER A 62 -5.46 1.58 -14.37
C SER A 62 -4.53 1.19 -15.50
N ALA A 63 -4.69 -0.01 -16.05
CA ALA A 63 -3.96 -0.47 -17.23
C ALA A 63 -4.94 -0.67 -18.38
N PHE A 64 -4.62 -0.16 -19.56
CA PHE A 64 -5.39 -0.46 -20.76
C PHE A 64 -4.84 -1.76 -21.35
N ASP A 65 -5.63 -2.83 -21.32
CA ASP A 65 -5.25 -4.11 -21.90
C ASP A 65 -5.57 -4.07 -23.41
N ILE A 66 -4.53 -3.84 -24.21
CA ILE A 66 -4.62 -3.73 -25.68
C ILE A 66 -5.10 -5.04 -26.31
N THR A 67 -4.75 -6.19 -25.71
CA THR A 67 -5.15 -7.52 -26.20
C THR A 67 -6.62 -7.82 -25.99
N ARG A 68 -7.26 -7.19 -25.00
CA ARG A 68 -8.69 -7.36 -24.72
C ARG A 68 -9.54 -6.14 -25.08
N SER A 69 -8.91 -5.07 -25.59
CA SER A 69 -9.54 -3.78 -25.88
C SER A 69 -10.42 -3.28 -24.72
N MET A 70 -10.03 -3.58 -23.47
CA MET A 70 -10.82 -3.28 -22.28
C MET A 70 -9.93 -2.67 -21.18
N PRO A 71 -10.42 -1.66 -20.46
CA PRO A 71 -9.72 -1.09 -19.33
C PRO A 71 -9.67 -2.11 -18.18
N GLN A 72 -8.47 -2.59 -17.86
CA GLN A 72 -8.24 -3.35 -16.63
C GLN A 72 -7.93 -2.40 -15.49
N SER A 73 -8.88 -2.28 -14.56
CA SER A 73 -8.65 -1.55 -13.31
C SER A 73 -8.25 -2.55 -12.23
N HIS A 74 -7.11 -2.29 -11.59
CA HIS A 74 -6.60 -3.03 -10.46
C HIS A 74 -6.60 -2.11 -9.24
N ALA A 75 -7.11 -2.58 -8.11
CA ALA A 75 -6.98 -1.85 -6.84
C ALA A 75 -6.48 -2.80 -5.77
N SER A 76 -5.45 -2.38 -5.04
CA SER A 76 -4.96 -3.10 -3.88
C SER A 76 -4.80 -2.21 -2.66
N ILE A 77 -5.05 -2.82 -1.50
CA ILE A 77 -4.96 -2.16 -0.19
C ILE A 77 -3.77 -2.75 0.53
N ARG A 78 -2.86 -1.88 0.94
CA ARG A 78 -1.72 -2.21 1.79
C ARG A 78 -1.91 -1.62 3.16
N VAL A 79 -1.53 -2.37 4.18
CA VAL A 79 -1.64 -1.93 5.57
C VAL A 79 -0.31 -2.09 6.27
N HIS A 80 -0.06 -1.24 7.26
CA HIS A 80 1.12 -1.35 8.09
C HIS A 80 1.08 -2.68 8.87
N ARG A 81 2.25 -3.30 9.06
CA ARG A 81 2.42 -4.64 9.63
C ARG A 81 1.76 -4.76 11.00
N ASP A 82 1.90 -3.74 11.83
CA ASP A 82 1.33 -3.73 13.19
C ASP A 82 -0.20 -3.76 13.18
N ASP A 83 -0.82 -3.23 12.12
CA ASP A 83 -2.27 -3.12 11.99
C ASP A 83 -2.85 -4.26 11.13
N PHE A 84 -2.00 -5.15 10.60
CA PHE A 84 -2.37 -6.17 9.63
C PHE A 84 -3.50 -7.09 10.13
N THR A 85 -3.40 -7.60 11.36
CA THR A 85 -4.41 -8.54 11.90
C THR A 85 -5.77 -7.87 12.05
N ARG A 86 -5.81 -6.62 12.53
CA ARG A 86 -7.06 -5.85 12.67
C ARG A 86 -7.64 -5.52 11.31
N ALA A 87 -6.79 -5.11 10.36
CA ALA A 87 -7.22 -4.81 9.00
C ALA A 87 -7.80 -6.05 8.29
N ALA A 88 -7.16 -7.21 8.44
CA ALA A 88 -7.61 -8.46 7.84
C ALA A 88 -9.01 -8.86 8.37
N GLN A 89 -9.30 -8.65 9.65
CA GLN A 89 -10.63 -8.92 10.22
C GLN A 89 -11.72 -8.04 9.59
N ILE A 90 -11.43 -6.75 9.38
CA ILE A 90 -12.38 -5.80 8.77
C ILE A 90 -12.60 -6.14 7.29
N VAL A 91 -11.53 -6.46 6.55
CA VAL A 91 -11.63 -6.88 5.15
C VAL A 91 -12.47 -8.16 5.02
N LEU A 92 -12.31 -9.11 5.96
CA LEU A 92 -13.09 -10.33 6.00
C LEU A 92 -14.58 -10.08 6.31
N SER A 93 -14.94 -9.09 7.14
CA SER A 93 -16.35 -8.75 7.35
C SER A 93 -16.99 -8.14 6.11
N PHE A 94 -16.24 -7.37 5.31
CA PHE A 94 -16.72 -6.79 4.06
C PHE A 94 -16.89 -7.79 2.91
N THR A 95 -16.20 -8.93 2.96
CA THR A 95 -16.28 -9.98 1.93
C THR A 95 -17.35 -11.03 2.23
N ARG A 96 -17.90 -11.05 3.45
CA ARG A 96 -18.95 -11.98 3.89
C ARG A 96 -20.34 -11.34 3.99
N GLY A 97 -20.44 -10.03 3.85
CA GLY A 97 -21.69 -9.27 3.86
C GLY A 97 -22.29 -9.06 2.47
#